data_AF-A0A914APZ5-F1
#
_entry.id   AF-A0A914APZ5-F1
#
_cell.length_a   1.000
_cell.length_b   1.000
_cell.length_c   1.000
_cell.angle_alpha   90.00
_cell.angle_beta   90.00
_cell.angle_gamma   90.00
#
_symmetry.space_group_name_H-M   'P 1'
#
loop_
_entity.id
_entity.type
_entity.pdbx_description
1 polymer ?
#
loop_
_entity_poly.entity_id
_entity_poly.type
_entity_poly.pdbx_seq_one_letter_code
_entity_poly.pdbx_strand_id
1 'polypeptide(L)'
;MSEGLFEDRKLPEDGNQTPESVTQGVGYASEFLSSYGWYIILGILGFLYLYGRFGSRLEQWKQKREENTNLSQYDAGDVLARQEAMEKARQRMQQEYDAIAAEHAEKQKEREEEKRKEQVEDWERHKRGQGYRSKKLNKEDGQQQASGTASGSKEKPKKPPLRQGYNPLMGGTGSGFRPARSSRSGGG
;
A
#
# COMPACT_ATOMS: atom_id res chain seq x y z
N MET A 1 81.82 29.44 -26.64
CA MET A 1 81.23 28.10 -26.39
C MET A 1 80.99 28.05 -24.89
N SER A 2 79.80 28.22 -24.35
CA SER A 2 78.54 27.56 -24.68
C SER A 2 77.41 28.47 -24.19
N GLU A 3 76.59 28.98 -25.10
CA GLU A 3 75.32 29.61 -24.74
C GLU A 3 74.39 28.52 -24.18
N GLY A 4 73.94 28.69 -22.94
CA GLY A 4 72.97 27.82 -22.30
C GLY A 4 71.59 28.05 -22.90
N LEU A 5 71.19 27.14 -23.80
CA LEU A 5 69.81 26.87 -24.18
C LEU A 5 69.03 26.42 -22.93
N PHE A 6 68.41 27.33 -22.21
CA PHE A 6 67.24 27.02 -21.40
C PHE A 6 66.35 28.25 -21.36
N GLU A 7 65.47 28.34 -22.36
CA GLU A 7 64.34 29.26 -22.34
C GLU A 7 63.46 28.90 -21.14
N ASP A 8 63.45 29.77 -20.13
CA ASP A 8 62.46 29.78 -19.07
C ASP A 8 61.07 30.00 -19.69
N ARG A 9 60.36 28.92 -20.01
CA ARG A 9 58.91 28.98 -20.23
C ARG A 9 58.26 29.34 -18.90
N LYS A 10 58.09 30.64 -18.66
CA LYS A 10 57.18 31.15 -17.62
C LYS A 10 55.77 30.71 -18.00
N LEU A 11 55.24 29.73 -17.27
CA LEU A 11 53.82 29.41 -17.28
C LEU A 11 53.05 30.67 -16.85
N PRO A 12 51.91 31.00 -17.48
CA PRO A 12 51.07 32.09 -16.99
C PRO A 12 50.52 31.66 -15.62
N GLU A 13 50.97 32.33 -14.55
CA GLU A 13 50.33 32.28 -13.23
C GLU A 13 48.99 33.04 -13.28
N ASP A 14 48.05 32.56 -14.09
CA ASP A 14 46.67 33.02 -14.01
C ASP A 14 45.96 32.19 -12.93
N GLY A 15 46.48 32.28 -11.71
CA GLY A 15 45.77 31.85 -10.52
C GLY A 15 44.60 32.80 -10.31
N ASN A 16 43.38 32.27 -10.40
CA ASN A 16 42.12 33.00 -10.18
C ASN A 16 42.27 34.01 -9.03
N GLN A 17 42.31 35.29 -9.36
CA GLN A 17 42.42 36.37 -8.38
C GLN A 17 41.20 36.28 -7.47
N THR A 18 41.44 36.01 -6.18
CA THR A 18 40.34 35.96 -5.21
C THR A 18 39.74 37.36 -5.11
N PRO A 19 38.41 37.50 -5.20
CA PRO A 19 37.77 38.82 -5.16
C PRO A 19 38.12 39.50 -3.83
N GLU A 20 38.47 40.78 -3.87
CA GLU A 20 38.92 41.52 -2.68
C GLU A 20 37.92 41.51 -1.52
N SER A 21 36.63 41.36 -1.82
CA SER A 21 35.59 41.21 -0.80
C SER A 21 35.74 39.93 0.03
N VAL A 22 36.21 38.84 -0.59
CA VAL A 22 36.43 37.57 0.10
C VAL A 22 37.71 37.64 0.92
N THR A 23 38.78 38.26 0.42
CA THR A 23 40.04 38.40 1.18
C THR A 23 39.89 39.35 2.36
N GLN A 24 39.18 40.47 2.18
CA GLN A 24 38.84 41.40 3.26
C GLN A 24 37.91 40.74 4.28
N GLY A 25 36.87 40.02 3.82
CA GLY A 25 35.95 39.30 4.71
C GLY A 25 36.64 38.23 5.54
N VAL A 26 37.54 37.45 4.94
CA VAL A 26 38.35 36.45 5.64
C VAL A 26 39.35 37.10 6.59
N GLY A 27 39.93 38.25 6.22
CA GLY A 27 40.81 39.04 7.08
C GLY A 27 40.10 39.51 8.35
N TYR A 28 38.93 40.13 8.21
CA TYR A 28 38.12 40.54 9.36
C TYR A 28 37.69 39.35 10.21
N ALA A 29 37.24 38.26 9.59
CA ALA A 29 36.87 37.05 10.32
C ALA A 29 38.06 36.45 11.08
N SER A 30 39.26 36.44 10.48
CA SER A 30 40.50 35.96 11.10
C SER A 30 40.92 36.82 12.28
N GLU A 31 40.81 38.14 12.16
CA GLU A 31 41.16 39.06 13.24
C GLU A 31 40.16 38.97 14.40
N PHE A 32 38.87 38.83 14.09
CA PHE A 32 37.84 38.52 15.08
C PHE A 32 38.06 37.14 15.73
N LEU A 33 38.44 36.12 14.97
CA LEU A 33 38.68 34.78 15.51
C LEU A 33 39.96 34.71 16.35
N SER A 34 40.98 35.50 16.00
CA SER A 34 42.21 35.64 16.77
C SER A 34 41.95 36.35 18.10
N SER A 35 41.18 37.45 18.07
CA SER A 35 40.84 38.23 19.27
C SER A 35 39.82 37.53 20.17
N TYR A 36 38.82 36.85 19.58
CA TYR A 36 37.68 36.28 20.30
C TYR A 36 37.60 34.75 20.28
N GLY A 37 38.58 34.05 19.73
CA GLY A 37 38.55 32.59 19.58
C GLY A 37 38.36 31.84 20.91
N TRP A 38 38.91 32.38 22.00
CA TRP A 38 38.73 31.80 23.33
C TRP A 38 37.29 31.92 23.85
N TYR A 39 36.57 33.00 23.52
CA TYR A 39 35.15 33.12 23.87
C TYR A 39 34.30 32.14 23.09
N ILE A 40 34.66 31.84 21.84
CA ILE A 40 33.98 30.82 21.04
C ILE A 40 34.20 29.44 21.67
N ILE A 41 35.43 29.13 22.09
CA ILE A 41 35.74 27.88 22.79
C ILE A 41 34.99 27.79 24.12
N LEU A 42 34.99 28.85 24.93
CA LEU A 42 34.22 28.89 26.19
C LEU A 42 32.71 28.82 25.96
N GLY A 43 32.22 29.46 24.90
CA GLY A 43 30.82 29.41 24.48
C GLY A 43 30.42 27.98 24.10
N ILE A 44 31.23 27.30 23.29
CA ILE A 44 31.01 25.89 22.92
C ILE A 44 31.11 24.99 24.16
N LEU A 45 32.11 25.18 25.01
CA LEU A 45 32.28 24.37 26.23
C LEU A 45 31.12 24.58 27.21
N GLY A 46 30.70 25.83 27.40
CA GLY A 46 29.53 26.19 28.21
C GLY A 46 28.24 25.66 27.63
N PHE A 47 28.08 25.70 26.30
CA PHE A 47 26.95 25.10 25.59
C PHE A 47 26.92 23.58 25.76
N LEU A 48 28.04 22.87 25.56
CA LEU A 48 28.10 21.43 25.78
C LEU A 48 27.79 21.06 27.23
N TYR A 49 28.29 21.84 28.19
CA TYR A 49 27.97 21.67 29.61
C TYR A 49 26.47 21.90 29.88
N LEU A 50 25.88 22.95 29.31
CA LEU A 50 24.44 23.22 29.37
C LEU A 50 23.64 22.07 28.75
N TYR A 51 23.98 21.64 27.54
CA TYR A 51 23.27 20.55 26.86
C TYR A 51 23.34 19.25 27.66
N GLY A 52 24.50 18.91 28.23
CA GLY A 52 24.63 17.77 29.15
C GLY A 52 23.80 17.94 30.43
N ARG A 53 23.70 19.15 30.98
CA ARG A 53 22.98 19.44 32.22
C ARG A 53 21.45 19.53 32.06
N PHE A 54 21.00 20.02 30.91
CA PHE A 54 19.60 20.24 30.55
C PHE A 54 19.00 19.10 29.72
N GLY A 55 19.83 18.18 29.20
CA GLY A 55 19.39 17.01 28.44
C GLY A 55 18.28 16.21 29.15
N SER A 56 18.41 15.96 30.45
CA SER A 56 17.39 15.27 31.24
C SER A 56 16.06 16.03 31.35
N ARG A 57 16.09 17.37 31.39
CA ARG A 57 14.87 18.20 31.39
C ARG A 57 14.21 18.24 30.02
N LEU A 58 15.01 18.30 28.96
CA LEU A 58 14.53 18.25 27.58
C LEU A 58 13.88 16.90 27.26
N GLU A 59 14.48 15.82 27.74
CA GLU A 59 13.93 14.48 27.58
C GLU A 59 12.62 14.30 28.34
N GLN A 60 12.52 14.81 29.57
CA GLN A 60 11.25 14.86 30.31
C GLN A 60 10.19 15.73 29.60
N TRP A 61 10.58 16.82 28.95
CA TRP A 61 9.66 17.66 28.17
C TRP A 61 9.18 16.95 26.90
N LYS A 62 10.07 16.21 26.23
CA LYS A 62 9.72 15.37 25.09
C LYS A 62 8.78 14.24 25.50
N GLN A 63 9.10 13.53 26.59
CA GLN A 63 8.25 12.47 27.15
C GLN A 63 6.88 13.01 27.55
N LYS A 64 6.78 14.16 28.23
CA LYS A 64 5.48 14.76 28.55
C LYS A 64 4.64 15.12 27.32
N ARG A 65 5.28 15.55 26.21
CA ARG A 65 4.56 15.80 24.95
C ARG A 65 4.02 14.50 24.37
N GLU A 66 4.85 13.46 24.34
CA GLU A 66 4.45 12.14 23.87
C GLU A 66 3.34 11.55 24.74
N GLU A 67 3.48 11.59 26.07
CA GLU A 67 2.46 11.18 27.02
C GLU A 67 1.16 11.95 26.83
N ASN A 68 1.20 13.28 26.68
CA ASN A 68 -0.01 14.07 26.44
C ASN A 68 -0.68 13.70 25.11
N THR A 69 0.08 13.41 24.06
CA THR A 69 -0.50 12.93 22.78
C THR A 69 -1.05 11.51 22.87
N ASN A 70 -0.48 10.65 23.72
CA ASN A 70 -1.00 9.32 23.98
C ASN A 70 -2.24 9.39 24.87
N LEU A 71 -2.21 10.19 25.94
CA LEU A 71 -3.31 10.42 26.87
C LEU A 71 -4.52 11.06 26.17
N SER A 72 -4.30 11.99 25.23
CA SER A 72 -5.37 12.55 24.43
C SER A 72 -6.04 11.50 23.53
N GLN A 73 -5.32 10.45 23.10
CA GLN A 73 -5.91 9.33 22.35
C GLN A 73 -6.79 8.41 23.24
N TYR A 74 -6.70 8.53 24.56
CA TYR A 74 -7.50 7.78 25.52
C TYR A 74 -8.66 8.59 26.09
N ASP A 75 -9.02 9.73 25.49
CA ASP A 75 -10.24 10.43 25.88
C ASP A 75 -11.47 9.55 25.62
N ALA A 76 -12.40 9.52 26.58
CA ALA A 76 -13.59 8.68 26.51
C ALA A 76 -14.45 9.02 25.27
N GLY A 77 -14.43 10.29 24.83
CA GLY A 77 -15.09 10.73 23.60
C GLY A 77 -14.52 10.07 22.33
N ASP A 78 -13.20 9.98 22.22
CA ASP A 78 -12.52 9.38 21.06
C ASP A 78 -12.76 7.86 20.99
N VAL A 79 -12.81 7.19 22.14
CA VAL A 79 -13.15 5.76 22.22
C VAL A 79 -14.58 5.52 21.73
N LEU A 80 -15.54 6.35 22.16
CA LEU A 80 -16.93 6.26 21.71
C LEU A 80 -17.08 6.54 20.21
N ALA A 81 -16.42 7.61 19.71
CA ALA A 81 -16.44 7.93 18.28
C ALA A 81 -15.85 6.78 17.44
N ARG A 82 -14.79 6.13 17.93
CA ARG A 82 -14.21 4.95 17.28
C ARG A 82 -15.16 3.76 17.29
N GLN A 83 -15.86 3.52 18.39
CA GLN A 83 -16.87 2.45 18.49
C GLN A 83 -18.03 2.70 17.53
N GLU A 84 -18.57 3.91 17.51
CA GLU A 84 -19.64 4.32 16.58
C GLU A 84 -19.20 4.15 15.11
N ALA A 85 -17.97 4.57 14.77
CA ALA A 85 -17.42 4.38 13.44
C ALA A 85 -17.31 2.90 13.05
N MET A 86 -16.89 2.04 13.98
CA MET A 86 -16.82 0.59 13.76
C MET A 86 -18.22 -0.03 13.59
N GLU A 87 -19.19 0.37 14.40
CA GLU A 87 -20.57 -0.11 14.30
C GLU A 87 -21.22 0.31 12.97
N LYS A 88 -21.02 1.55 12.56
CA LYS A 88 -21.48 2.05 11.25
C LYS A 88 -20.85 1.28 10.09
N ALA A 89 -19.56 0.94 10.18
CA ALA A 89 -18.90 0.11 9.17
C ALA A 89 -19.51 -1.30 9.11
N ARG A 90 -19.81 -1.91 10.26
CA ARG A 90 -20.49 -3.22 10.31
C ARG A 90 -21.88 -3.17 9.72
N GLN A 91 -22.66 -2.12 10.02
CA GLN A 91 -24.01 -1.96 9.47
C GLN A 91 -23.99 -1.80 7.94
N ARG A 92 -23.07 -0.99 7.41
CA ARG A 92 -22.90 -0.85 5.94
C ARG A 92 -22.58 -2.18 5.28
N MET A 93 -21.66 -2.94 5.87
CA MET A 93 -21.29 -4.25 5.35
C MET A 93 -22.48 -5.23 5.36
N GLN A 94 -23.28 -5.24 6.43
CA GLN A 94 -24.49 -6.07 6.50
C GLN A 94 -25.50 -5.69 5.42
N GLN A 95 -25.74 -4.39 5.23
CA GLN A 95 -26.66 -3.90 4.19
C GLN A 95 -26.20 -4.30 2.78
N GLU A 96 -24.91 -4.25 2.49
CA GLU A 96 -24.36 -4.72 1.21
C GLU A 96 -24.58 -6.23 1.01
N TYR A 97 -24.35 -7.04 2.05
CA TYR A 97 -24.62 -8.48 1.98
C TYR A 97 -26.10 -8.79 1.80
N ASP A 98 -26.98 -8.09 2.51
CA ASP A 98 -28.43 -8.27 2.40
C ASP A 98 -28.93 -7.87 1.01
N ALA A 99 -28.40 -6.79 0.43
CA ALA A 99 -28.72 -6.37 -0.94
C ALA A 99 -28.30 -7.43 -1.97
N ILE A 100 -27.07 -7.96 -1.86
CA ILE A 100 -26.58 -9.03 -2.74
C ILE A 100 -27.42 -10.31 -2.57
N ALA A 101 -27.81 -10.64 -1.34
CA ALA A 101 -28.64 -11.80 -1.05
C ALA A 101 -30.04 -11.65 -1.66
N ALA A 102 -30.65 -10.46 -1.57
CA ALA A 102 -31.94 -10.15 -2.18
C ALA A 102 -31.88 -10.27 -3.70
N GLU A 103 -30.90 -9.64 -4.35
CA GLU A 103 -30.72 -9.76 -5.80
C GLU A 103 -30.54 -11.22 -6.26
N HIS A 104 -29.78 -12.00 -5.50
CA HIS A 104 -29.53 -13.39 -5.84
C HIS A 104 -30.79 -14.26 -5.64
N ALA A 105 -31.59 -13.96 -4.62
CA ALA A 105 -32.88 -14.62 -4.39
C ALA A 105 -33.89 -14.31 -5.50
N GLU A 106 -33.95 -13.06 -5.97
CA GLU A 106 -34.78 -12.65 -7.10
C GLU A 106 -34.35 -13.37 -8.39
N LYS A 107 -33.05 -13.35 -8.73
CA LYS A 107 -32.50 -14.07 -9.88
C LYS A 107 -32.74 -15.57 -9.81
N GLN A 108 -32.78 -16.16 -8.61
CA GLN A 108 -33.14 -17.58 -8.45
C GLN A 108 -34.60 -17.84 -8.77
N LYS A 109 -35.52 -17.01 -8.27
CA LYS A 109 -36.95 -17.12 -8.57
C LYS A 109 -37.23 -16.97 -10.07
N GLU A 110 -36.60 -16.00 -10.73
CA GLU A 110 -36.71 -15.83 -12.18
C GLU A 110 -36.27 -17.07 -12.94
N ARG A 111 -35.11 -17.66 -12.59
CA ARG A 111 -34.62 -18.90 -13.22
C ARG A 111 -35.53 -20.08 -12.96
N GLU A 112 -36.17 -20.16 -11.80
CA GLU A 112 -37.14 -21.22 -11.49
C GLU A 112 -38.43 -21.06 -12.31
N GLU A 113 -38.92 -19.83 -12.46
CA GLU A 113 -40.07 -19.53 -13.31
C GLU A 113 -39.78 -19.80 -14.80
N GLU A 114 -38.61 -19.42 -15.31
CA GLU A 114 -38.16 -19.74 -16.66
C GLU A 114 -38.11 -21.24 -16.90
N LYS A 115 -37.50 -22.01 -15.97
CA LYS A 115 -37.48 -23.48 -16.05
C LYS A 115 -38.88 -24.08 -16.00
N ARG A 116 -39.80 -23.48 -15.24
CA ARG A 116 -41.20 -23.92 -15.19
C ARG A 116 -41.89 -23.67 -16.53
N LYS A 117 -41.70 -22.49 -17.13
CA LYS A 117 -42.23 -22.13 -18.46
C LYS A 117 -41.65 -23.05 -19.53
N GLU A 118 -40.34 -23.29 -19.53
CA GLU A 118 -39.69 -24.23 -20.46
C GLU A 118 -40.27 -25.64 -20.35
N GLN A 119 -40.52 -26.14 -19.14
CA GLN A 119 -41.12 -27.48 -18.95
C GLN A 119 -42.55 -27.55 -19.48
N VAL A 120 -43.35 -26.49 -19.28
CA VAL A 120 -44.71 -26.40 -19.83
C VAL A 120 -44.67 -26.36 -21.37
N GLU A 121 -43.79 -25.53 -21.94
CA GLU A 121 -43.63 -25.42 -23.39
C GLU A 121 -43.16 -26.74 -24.01
N ASP A 122 -42.18 -27.41 -23.41
CA ASP A 122 -41.69 -28.73 -23.86
C ASP A 122 -42.82 -29.77 -23.83
N TRP A 123 -43.62 -29.77 -22.76
CA TRP A 123 -44.78 -30.66 -22.63
C TRP A 123 -45.86 -30.38 -23.68
N GLU A 124 -46.19 -29.11 -23.94
CA GLU A 124 -47.13 -28.72 -24.99
C GLU A 124 -46.63 -29.10 -26.39
N ARG A 125 -45.34 -28.89 -26.65
CA ARG A 125 -44.69 -29.23 -27.91
C ARG A 125 -44.76 -30.74 -28.17
N HIS A 126 -44.49 -31.54 -27.14
CA HIS A 126 -44.67 -32.99 -27.16
C HIS A 126 -46.11 -33.41 -27.48
N LYS A 127 -47.10 -32.76 -26.86
CA LYS A 127 -48.53 -33.02 -27.14
C LYS A 127 -48.92 -32.66 -28.58
N ARG A 128 -48.33 -31.62 -29.16
CA ARG A 128 -48.54 -31.21 -30.56
C ARG A 128 -47.78 -32.07 -31.57
N GLY A 129 -47.03 -33.09 -31.14
CA GLY A 129 -46.27 -33.99 -32.01
C GLY A 129 -45.00 -33.37 -32.60
N GLN A 130 -44.60 -32.19 -32.14
CA GLN A 130 -43.30 -31.61 -32.49
C GLN A 130 -42.24 -32.28 -31.61
N GLY A 131 -41.38 -33.12 -32.19
CA GLY A 131 -40.39 -33.88 -31.43
C GLY A 131 -39.33 -33.03 -30.72
N TYR A 132 -38.44 -33.70 -29.97
CA TYR A 132 -37.32 -33.08 -29.25
C TYR A 132 -36.40 -32.30 -30.20
N ARG A 133 -36.30 -30.97 -30.04
CA ARG A 133 -35.29 -30.13 -30.69
C ARG A 133 -34.15 -29.87 -29.70
N SER A 134 -32.90 -29.97 -30.16
CA SER A 134 -31.75 -29.72 -29.29
C SER A 134 -31.69 -28.24 -28.88
N LYS A 135 -31.68 -27.97 -27.57
CA LYS A 135 -31.58 -26.61 -26.99
C LYS A 135 -30.30 -25.84 -27.37
N LYS A 136 -29.36 -26.48 -28.08
CA LYS A 136 -28.08 -25.87 -28.48
C LYS A 136 -28.16 -24.99 -29.74
N LEU A 137 -29.16 -25.18 -30.61
CA LEU A 137 -29.30 -24.35 -31.82
C LEU A 137 -29.95 -22.98 -31.54
N ASN A 138 -30.90 -22.88 -30.60
CA ASN A 138 -31.66 -21.64 -30.38
C ASN A 138 -30.94 -20.58 -29.52
N LYS A 139 -29.74 -20.84 -29.01
CA LYS A 139 -29.02 -19.88 -28.15
C LYS A 139 -28.32 -18.77 -28.95
N GLU A 140 -28.26 -18.90 -30.28
CA GLU A 140 -27.57 -17.97 -31.18
C GLU A 140 -28.44 -16.75 -31.60
N ASP A 141 -29.77 -16.83 -31.46
CA ASP A 141 -30.69 -15.79 -31.95
C ASP A 141 -30.94 -14.66 -30.93
N GLY A 142 -30.53 -14.82 -29.67
CA GLY A 142 -30.72 -13.83 -28.61
C GLY A 142 -29.57 -12.83 -28.41
N GLN A 143 -28.46 -12.97 -29.16
CA GLN A 143 -27.26 -12.13 -29.00
C GLN A 143 -26.88 -11.30 -30.24
N GLN A 144 -27.67 -11.34 -31.31
CA GLN A 144 -27.40 -10.62 -32.56
C GLN A 144 -28.12 -9.26 -32.63
N GLN A 145 -27.84 -8.38 -31.67
CA GLN A 145 -28.00 -6.93 -31.83
C GLN A 145 -26.80 -6.21 -31.19
N ALA A 146 -25.62 -6.47 -31.75
CA ALA A 146 -24.42 -5.64 -31.59
C ALA A 146 -23.50 -5.91 -32.78
N SER A 147 -23.91 -5.45 -33.96
CA SER A 147 -23.13 -5.49 -35.20
C SER A 147 -21.93 -4.55 -35.09
N GLY A 148 -20.73 -5.14 -35.06
CA GLY A 148 -19.45 -4.43 -35.12
C GLY A 148 -18.30 -5.38 -35.42
N THR A 149 -18.13 -5.67 -36.71
CA THR A 149 -16.87 -5.90 -37.45
C THR A 149 -15.67 -6.49 -36.68
N ALA A 150 -15.28 -7.73 -37.03
CA ALA A 150 -13.95 -8.06 -37.59
C ALA A 150 -13.63 -9.55 -37.42
N SER A 151 -13.40 -10.19 -38.57
CA SER A 151 -12.66 -11.44 -38.71
C SER A 151 -11.30 -11.38 -38.00
N GLY A 152 -11.06 -12.32 -37.09
CA GLY A 152 -9.76 -12.50 -36.47
C GLY A 152 -9.74 -13.79 -35.66
N SER A 153 -9.23 -14.86 -36.25
CA SER A 153 -8.91 -16.10 -35.56
C SER A 153 -7.80 -15.84 -34.54
N LYS A 154 -8.19 -15.43 -33.32
CA LYS A 154 -7.28 -15.36 -32.18
C LYS A 154 -7.14 -16.75 -31.57
N GLU A 155 -5.92 -17.26 -31.57
CA GLU A 155 -5.53 -18.45 -30.81
C GLU A 155 -5.97 -18.29 -29.35
N LYS A 156 -6.67 -19.31 -28.82
CA LYS A 156 -7.17 -19.30 -27.46
C LYS A 156 -5.97 -19.32 -26.48
N PRO A 157 -5.92 -18.45 -25.46
CA PRO A 157 -4.92 -18.61 -24.41
C PRO A 157 -5.15 -19.94 -23.71
N LYS A 158 -4.08 -20.74 -23.55
CA LYS A 158 -4.10 -22.00 -22.79
C LYS A 158 -4.62 -21.70 -21.38
N LYS A 159 -5.79 -22.22 -21.03
CA LYS A 159 -6.35 -22.10 -19.68
C LYS A 159 -5.39 -22.80 -18.71
N PRO A 160 -5.03 -22.18 -17.56
CA PRO A 160 -4.36 -22.92 -16.50
C PRO A 160 -5.27 -24.08 -16.04
N PRO A 161 -4.71 -25.23 -15.60
CA PRO A 161 -5.51 -26.37 -15.16
C PRO A 161 -6.46 -25.95 -14.04
N LEU A 162 -7.68 -26.50 -14.07
CA LEU A 162 -8.85 -26.18 -13.23
C LEU A 162 -8.68 -26.43 -11.72
N ARG A 163 -7.45 -26.58 -11.22
CA ARG A 163 -7.14 -26.92 -9.83
C ARG A 163 -5.89 -26.17 -9.38
N GLN A 164 -6.04 -24.89 -9.07
CA GLN A 164 -5.01 -24.11 -8.37
C GLN A 164 -5.42 -23.65 -6.97
N GLY A 165 -6.49 -24.19 -6.38
CA GLY A 165 -6.87 -23.81 -5.03
C GLY A 165 -7.84 -24.79 -4.39
N TYR A 166 -7.35 -25.45 -3.35
CA TYR A 166 -8.07 -25.91 -2.15
C TYR A 166 -9.54 -26.35 -2.31
N ASN A 167 -9.77 -27.67 -2.24
CA ASN A 167 -11.11 -28.24 -2.05
C ASN A 167 -11.26 -28.67 -0.57
N PRO A 168 -11.99 -27.92 0.27
CA PRO A 168 -12.10 -28.20 1.71
C PRO A 168 -12.84 -29.51 2.05
N LEU A 169 -13.44 -30.19 1.07
CA LEU A 169 -14.15 -31.46 1.28
C LEU A 169 -13.31 -32.70 0.92
N MET A 170 -12.18 -32.52 0.22
CA MET A 170 -11.25 -33.58 -0.13
C MET A 170 -9.95 -33.30 0.62
N GLY A 171 -9.83 -33.83 1.84
CA GLY A 171 -8.68 -33.63 2.73
C GLY A 171 -7.35 -33.79 2.00
N GLY A 172 -6.79 -32.65 1.56
CA GLY A 172 -5.52 -32.59 0.86
C GLY A 172 -4.39 -32.61 1.87
N THR A 173 -3.57 -33.65 1.80
CA THR A 173 -2.33 -33.83 2.54
C THR A 173 -1.32 -32.76 2.12
N GLY A 174 -1.45 -31.56 2.68
CA GLY A 174 -0.56 -30.42 2.45
C GLY A 174 -0.25 -29.73 3.77
N SER A 175 1.04 -29.58 4.06
CA SER A 175 1.61 -29.01 5.29
C SER A 175 1.06 -27.62 5.63
N GLY A 176 -0.04 -27.58 6.38
CA GLY A 176 -0.42 -26.39 7.15
C GLY A 176 0.39 -26.38 8.42
N PHE A 177 1.22 -25.35 8.62
CA PHE A 177 1.88 -25.09 9.89
C PHE A 177 0.83 -25.14 11.01
N ARG A 178 0.92 -26.17 11.87
CA ARG A 178 0.19 -26.19 13.14
C ARG A 178 1.16 -25.66 14.18
N PRO A 179 0.86 -24.54 14.88
CA PRO A 179 1.69 -24.14 15.99
C PRO A 179 1.76 -25.29 16.99
N ALA A 180 2.97 -25.57 17.49
CA ALA A 180 3.15 -26.60 18.52
C ALA A 180 2.22 -26.25 19.69
N ARG A 181 1.36 -27.19 20.08
CA ARG A 181 0.60 -27.07 21.33
C ARG A 181 1.64 -26.98 22.45
N SER A 182 1.81 -25.77 22.98
CA SER A 182 2.51 -25.55 24.25
C SER A 182 1.74 -26.29 25.34
N SER A 183 2.05 -27.57 25.49
CA SER A 183 1.63 -28.38 26.63
C SER A 183 2.82 -28.49 27.57
N ARG A 184 3.16 -27.36 28.21
CA ARG A 184 3.84 -27.42 29.51
C ARG A 184 2.78 -27.77 30.56
N SER A 185 2.26 -28.98 30.46
CA SER A 185 1.61 -29.70 31.55
C SER A 185 2.74 -30.33 32.38
N GLY A 186 3.44 -29.50 33.16
CA GLY A 186 4.28 -29.98 34.25
C GLY A 186 3.39 -30.20 35.46
N GLY A 187 2.77 -31.37 35.54
CA GLY A 187 2.10 -31.82 36.76
C GLY A 187 3.15 -32.24 37.78
N GLY A 188 3.08 -31.63 38.95
CA GLY A 188 3.79 -31.96 40.19
C GLY A 188 2.95 -31.44 41.35
#